data_AF-A0A2R4G2K1-F1
#
_entry.id   AF-A0A2R4G2K1-F1
#
_cell.length_a   1.000
_cell.length_b   1.000
_cell.length_c   1.000
_cell.angle_alpha   90.00
_cell.angle_beta   90.00
_cell.angle_gamma   90.00
#
_symmetry.space_group_name_H-M   'P 1'
#
loop_
_entity.id
_entity.type
_entity.pdbx_description
1 polymer ?
#
loop_
_entity_poly.entity_id
_entity_poly.type
_entity_poly.pdbx_seq_one_letter_code
_entity_poly.pdbx_strand_id
1 'polypeptide(L)' 'MSGQLLDPPAPPEQRKTVFDPRTIMLGLTGYAIQVGEHDARLVRLHEDGKTILTEVDAKTTETFAYHLYDAIGGTR' A
#
# COMPACT_ATOMS: atom_id res chain seq x y z
N MET A 1 20.04 -13.74 49.11
CA MET A 1 20.40 -13.18 47.79
C MET A 1 19.25 -13.52 46.84
N SER A 2 18.23 -12.66 46.77
CA SER A 2 17.05 -12.93 45.92
C SER A 2 17.37 -12.45 44.51
N GLY A 3 17.52 -13.41 43.58
CA GLY A 3 17.74 -13.11 42.17
C GLY A 3 16.52 -12.41 41.59
N GLN A 4 16.71 -11.16 41.16
CA GLN A 4 15.68 -10.36 40.51
C GLN A 4 15.45 -10.97 39.12
N LEU A 5 14.34 -11.67 38.95
CA LEU A 5 13.90 -12.21 37.67
C LEU A 5 13.53 -11.00 36.79
N LEU A 6 14.42 -10.62 35.89
CA LEU A 6 14.13 -9.58 34.91
C LEU A 6 13.14 -10.16 33.88
N ASP A 7 11.98 -9.53 33.76
CA ASP A 7 11.03 -9.87 32.70
C ASP A 7 11.70 -9.69 31.33
N PRO A 8 11.54 -10.65 30.40
CA PRO A 8 12.08 -10.52 29.07
C PRO A 8 11.46 -9.31 28.36
N PRO A 9 12.23 -8.59 27.51
CA PRO A 9 11.71 -7.47 26.76
C PRO A 9 10.54 -7.90 25.89
N ALA A 10 9.52 -7.04 25.80
CA ALA A 10 8.35 -7.30 24.97
C ALA A 10 8.78 -7.63 23.52
N PRO A 11 8.11 -8.59 22.86
CA PRO A 11 8.38 -8.90 21.46
C PRO A 11 8.29 -7.63 20.61
N PRO A 12 9.11 -7.48 19.56
CA PRO A 12 8.94 -6.38 18.61
C PRO A 12 7.51 -6.40 18.11
N GLU A 13 6.83 -5.24 18.14
CA GLU A 13 5.53 -5.13 17.49
C GLU A 13 5.73 -5.46 16.01
N GLN A 14 5.21 -6.63 15.61
CA GLN A 14 5.05 -6.94 14.21
C GLN A 14 4.06 -5.92 13.68
N ARG A 15 4.57 -4.85 13.05
CA ARG A 15 3.80 -4.02 12.13
C ARG A 15 3.33 -4.99 11.05
N LYS A 16 2.15 -5.58 11.24
CA LYS A 16 1.46 -6.34 10.22
C LYS A 16 1.38 -5.38 9.05
N THR A 17 2.17 -5.62 8.02
CA THR A 17 1.92 -5.04 6.71
C THR A 17 0.56 -5.60 6.34
N VAL A 18 -0.50 -4.87 6.68
CA VAL A 18 -1.86 -5.21 6.33
C VAL A 18 -1.89 -5.09 4.83
N PHE A 19 -1.69 -6.21 4.16
CA PHE A 19 -1.86 -6.29 2.72
C PHE A 19 -3.35 -6.12 2.48
N ASP A 20 -3.77 -4.87 2.28
CA ASP A 20 -5.11 -4.56 1.84
C ASP A 20 -5.24 -5.12 0.42
N PRO A 21 -6.09 -6.13 0.18
CA PRO A 21 -6.26 -6.72 -1.15
C PRO A 21 -6.74 -5.71 -2.19
N ARG A 22 -7.26 -4.55 -1.73
CA ARG A 22 -7.63 -3.42 -2.57
C ARG A 22 -6.45 -2.51 -2.92
N THR A 23 -5.24 -2.77 -2.42
CA THR A 23 -4.04 -1.99 -2.70
C THR A 23 -3.09 -2.77 -3.62
N ILE A 24 -2.96 -2.30 -4.87
CA ILE A 24 -2.11 -2.88 -5.90
C ILE A 24 -0.78 -2.12 -5.93
N MET A 25 0.30 -2.78 -5.49
CA MET A 25 1.64 -2.21 -5.53
C MET A 25 2.16 -2.09 -6.96
N LEU A 26 2.70 -0.93 -7.33
CA LEU A 26 3.31 -0.69 -8.65
C LEU A 26 4.80 -1.02 -8.60
N GLY A 27 5.11 -2.31 -8.48
CA GLY A 27 6.48 -2.80 -8.37
C GLY A 27 7.23 -2.19 -7.18
N LEU A 28 8.52 -1.84 -7.39
CA LEU A 28 9.39 -1.25 -6.36
C LEU A 28 9.42 0.28 -6.38
N THR A 29 8.44 0.92 -7.05
CA THR A 29 8.46 2.38 -7.26
C THR A 29 8.08 3.19 -6.02
N GLY A 30 7.53 2.53 -4.98
CA GLY A 30 6.97 3.21 -3.82
C GLY A 30 5.56 3.78 -4.07
N TYR A 31 4.92 3.39 -5.17
CA TYR A 31 3.54 3.77 -5.48
C TYR A 31 2.61 2.56 -5.44
N ALA A 32 1.34 2.82 -5.15
CA ALA A 32 0.29 1.83 -5.23
C ALA A 32 -1.02 2.45 -5.75
N ILE A 33 -1.90 1.61 -6.28
CA ILE A 33 -3.30 1.97 -6.54
C ILE A 33 -4.13 1.41 -5.41
N GLN A 34 -4.93 2.24 -4.77
CA GLN A 34 -5.97 1.79 -3.86
C GLN A 34 -7.33 1.79 -4.59
N VAL A 35 -7.97 0.64 -4.69
CA VAL A 35 -9.25 0.43 -5.36
C VAL A 35 -10.38 0.48 -4.34
N GLY A 36 -11.20 1.53 -4.38
CA GLY A 36 -12.43 1.61 -3.61
C GLY A 36 -13.60 0.98 -4.36
N GLU A 37 -14.81 1.11 -3.79
CA GLU A 37 -16.03 0.54 -4.39
C GLU A 37 -16.49 1.34 -5.62
N HIS A 38 -16.16 2.63 -5.67
CA HIS A 38 -16.61 3.56 -6.71
C HIS A 38 -15.50 4.48 -7.22
N ASP A 39 -14.26 4.25 -6.80
CA ASP A 39 -13.12 5.11 -7.06
C ASP A 39 -11.82 4.30 -7.07
N ALA A 40 -10.78 4.85 -7.66
CA ALA A 40 -9.42 4.37 -7.53
C ALA A 40 -8.50 5.53 -7.18
N ARG A 41 -7.50 5.30 -6.32
CA ARG A 41 -6.59 6.33 -5.84
C ARG A 41 -5.17 5.93 -6.13
N LEU A 42 -4.41 6.82 -6.76
CA LEU A 42 -2.97 6.66 -6.81
C LEU A 42 -2.40 7.16 -5.48
N VAL A 43 -1.71 6.29 -4.78
CA VAL A 43 -1.05 6.61 -3.51
C VAL A 43 0.46 6.46 -3.65
N ARG A 44 1.20 7.41 -3.07
CA ARG A 44 2.62 7.24 -2.77
C ARG A 44 2.76 6.70 -1.36
N LEU A 45 3.55 5.65 -1.22
CA LEU A 45 3.87 5.02 0.05
C LEU A 45 5.17 5.60 0.58
N HIS A 46 5.16 5.86 1.88
CA HIS A 46 6.26 6.39 2.66
C HIS A 46 6.52 5.47 3.86
N GLU A 47 7.68 5.59 4.49
CA GLU A 47 8.03 4.77 5.66
C GLU A 47 7.09 5.03 6.86
N ASP A 48 6.49 6.22 6.92
CA ASP A 48 5.61 6.72 7.98
C ASP A 48 4.13 6.75 7.59
N GLY A 49 3.77 6.43 6.34
CA GLY A 49 2.37 6.49 5.90
C GLY A 49 2.17 6.46 4.39
N LYS A 50 1.07 7.07 3.94
CA LYS A 50 0.71 7.18 2.52
C LYS A 50 0.14 8.54 2.19
N THR A 51 0.41 9.02 0.98
CA THR A 51 -0.15 10.25 0.43
C THR A 51 -0.98 9.93 -0.80
N ILE A 52 -2.21 10.42 -0.84
CA ILE A 52 -3.06 10.32 -2.04
C ILE A 52 -2.59 11.40 -3.01
N LEU A 53 -2.16 10.98 -4.20
CA LEU A 53 -1.71 11.89 -5.25
C LEU A 53 -2.85 12.28 -6.18
N THR A 54 -3.73 11.33 -6.48
CA THR A 54 -4.93 11.57 -7.28
C THR A 54 -6.02 10.56 -6.96
N GLU A 55 -7.25 10.97 -7.21
CA GLU A 55 -8.46 10.15 -7.10
C GLU A 55 -9.15 10.14 -8.46
N VAL A 56 -9.54 8.95 -8.87
CA VAL A 56 -10.10 8.62 -10.18
C VAL A 56 -11.49 8.09 -9.92
N ASP A 57 -12.50 8.66 -10.57
CA ASP A 57 -13.87 8.17 -10.44
C ASP A 57 -14.01 6.78 -11.10
N ALA A 58 -14.96 5.96 -10.65
CA ALA A 58 -15.21 4.65 -11.24
C ALA A 58 -15.41 4.70 -12.77
N LYS A 59 -15.95 5.81 -13.29
CA LYS A 59 -16.21 5.99 -14.72
C LYS A 59 -14.91 6.08 -15.54
N THR A 60 -13.83 6.57 -14.95
CA THR A 60 -12.52 6.74 -15.59
C THR A 60 -11.48 5.75 -15.09
N THR A 61 -11.77 4.97 -14.04
CA THR A 61 -10.88 3.94 -13.48
C THR A 61 -10.43 2.91 -14.51
N GLU A 62 -11.30 2.50 -15.43
CA GLU A 62 -10.95 1.51 -16.47
C GLU A 62 -9.90 2.06 -17.45
N THR A 63 -10.09 3.31 -17.90
CA THR A 63 -9.14 4.04 -18.74
C THR A 63 -7.82 4.31 -18.00
N PHE A 64 -7.90 4.68 -16.73
CA PHE A 64 -6.72 4.91 -15.88
C PHE A 64 -5.90 3.63 -15.70
N ALA A 65 -6.54 2.51 -15.38
CA ALA A 65 -5.86 1.22 -15.24
C ALA A 65 -5.15 0.83 -16.55
N TYR A 66 -5.81 0.99 -17.69
CA TYR A 66 -5.22 0.72 -19.00
C TYR A 66 -3.95 1.55 -19.25
N HIS A 67 -4.03 2.87 -19.07
CA HIS A 67 -2.86 3.76 -19.27
C HIS A 67 -1.74 3.49 -18.27
N LEU A 68 -2.08 3.08 -17.05
CA LEU A 68 -1.08 2.75 -16.07
C LEU A 68 -0.36 1.44 -16.40
N TYR A 69 -1.08 0.40 -16.83
CA TYR A 69 -0.49 -0.86 -17.28
C TYR A 69 0.43 -0.66 -18.49
N ASP A 70 0.01 0.18 -19.43
CA ASP A 70 0.83 0.58 -20.59
C ASP A 70 2.10 1.34 -20.16
N ALA A 71 1.95 2.34 -19.28
CA ALA A 71 3.08 3.14 -18.79
C ALA A 71 4.11 2.34 -17.98
N ILE A 72 3.70 1.29 -17.27
CA ILE A 72 4.63 0.41 -16.53
C ILE A 72 5.20 -0.72 -17.40
N GLY A 73 4.89 -0.76 -18.70
CA GLY A 73 5.39 -1.78 -19.62
C GLY A 73 4.80 -3.17 -19.39
N GLY A 74 3.65 -3.26 -18.71
CA GLY A 74 2.92 -4.50 -18.48
C GLY A 74 2.16 -4.91 -19.74
N THR A 75 2.84 -5.47 -20.73
CA THR A 75 2.17 -6.17 -21.83
C THR A 75 1.44 -7.39 -21.27
N ARG A 76 0.14 -7.52 -21.59
CA ARG A 76 -0.70 -8.69 -21.27
C ARG A 76 -0.05 -10.00 -21.70
#